data_AF-A0A8R1WCJ2-F1
#
_entry.id   AF-A0A8R1WCJ2-F1
#
_cell.length_a   1.000
_cell.length_b   1.000
_cell.length_c   1.000
_cell.angle_alpha   90.00
_cell.angle_beta   90.00
_cell.angle_gamma   90.00
#
_symmetry.space_group_name_H-M   'P 1'
#
loop_
_entity.id
_entity.type
_entity.pdbx_description
1 polymer ?
#
loop_
_entity_poly.entity_id
_entity_poly.type
_entity_poly.pdbx_seq_one_letter_code
_entity_poly.pdbx_strand_id
1 'polypeptide(L)'
;MFMSKFKTEPYLMLKEGHGRLEGNDKYEGYVVDLIQMIAKEINITYEFRLRSDGNGKRDKKTNKWNGIIGEVQEMVKHFFFYRI
;
A
#
# COMPACT_ATOMS: atom_id res chain seq x y z
N MET A 1 3.19 26.56 5.99
CA MET A 1 2.90 25.59 7.06
C MET A 1 2.89 24.21 6.42
N PHE A 2 3.90 23.38 6.70
CA PHE A 2 4.16 22.12 5.98
C PHE A 2 3.25 20.99 6.52
N MET A 3 2.46 20.39 5.63
CA MET A 3 1.64 19.20 5.91
C MET A 3 2.53 17.95 5.88
N SER A 4 3.13 17.60 7.01
CA SER A 4 4.03 16.44 7.19
C SER A 4 3.57 15.53 8.34
N LYS A 5 2.31 15.10 8.30
CA LYS A 5 1.84 14.01 9.17
C LYS A 5 0.90 13.14 8.34
N PHE A 6 1.45 12.11 7.69
CA PHE A 6 0.66 11.00 7.14
C PHE A 6 0.05 10.22 8.32
N LYS A 7 -1.04 10.76 8.84
CA LYS A 7 -1.98 10.06 9.72
C LYS A 7 -3.33 10.40 9.12
N THR A 8 -3.75 9.60 8.13
CA THR A 8 -5.07 9.71 7.50
C THR A 8 -6.12 9.19 8.49
N GLU A 9 -6.22 9.85 9.64
CA GLU A 9 -7.35 9.72 10.57
C GLU A 9 -8.60 10.24 9.83
N PRO A 10 -9.71 9.47 9.72
CA PRO A 10 -10.04 8.18 10.36
C PRO A 10 -9.92 6.94 9.43
N TYR A 11 -9.29 7.06 8.27
CA TYR A 11 -9.31 6.06 7.21
C TYR A 11 -8.35 4.89 7.44
N LEU A 12 -7.10 5.16 7.83
CA LEU A 12 -6.06 4.16 8.07
C LEU A 12 -5.05 4.69 9.09
N MET A 13 -4.87 3.94 10.18
CA MET A 13 -4.11 4.32 11.36
C MET A 13 -3.33 3.11 11.90
N LEU A 14 -2.27 3.38 12.65
CA LEU A 14 -1.59 2.37 13.46
C LEU A 14 -2.21 2.34 14.85
N LYS A 15 -2.50 1.14 15.35
CA LYS A 15 -3.00 0.93 16.72
C LYS A 15 -2.00 1.41 17.76
N GLU A 16 -2.51 1.82 18.91
CA GLU A 16 -1.68 2.00 20.11
C GLU A 16 -1.04 0.66 20.49
N GLY A 17 0.28 0.64 20.71
CA GLY A 17 1.01 -0.60 20.98
C GLY A 17 1.26 -1.50 19.76
N HIS A 18 1.11 -1.00 18.52
CA HIS A 18 1.42 -1.72 17.28
C HIS A 18 2.81 -2.39 17.25
N GLY A 19 3.76 -1.95 18.07
CA GLY A 19 5.06 -2.61 18.23
C GLY A 19 5.00 -4.05 18.77
N ARG A 20 3.88 -4.47 19.36
CA ARG A 20 3.62 -5.84 19.82
C ARG A 20 2.69 -6.64 18.89
N LEU A 21 2.11 -5.99 17.88
CA LEU A 21 1.19 -6.61 16.93
C LEU A 21 1.97 -6.99 15.67
N GLU A 22 1.51 -8.00 14.93
CA GLU A 22 2.15 -8.47 13.70
C GLU A 22 1.22 -8.31 12.49
N GLY A 23 1.79 -8.14 11.30
CA GLY A 23 1.03 -8.02 10.05
C GLY A 23 -0.06 -6.94 10.06
N ASN A 24 -1.28 -7.33 9.66
CA ASN A 24 -2.43 -6.43 9.52
C ASN A 24 -3.00 -5.95 10.85
N ASP A 25 -2.75 -6.68 11.94
CA ASP A 25 -3.31 -6.35 13.25
C ASP A 25 -2.79 -5.02 13.79
N LYS A 26 -1.65 -4.55 13.25
CA LYS A 26 -1.06 -3.24 13.53
C LYS A 26 -1.95 -2.08 13.08
N TYR A 27 -2.87 -2.29 12.15
CA TYR A 27 -3.64 -1.23 11.51
C TYR A 27 -5.10 -1.21 11.98
N GLU A 28 -5.67 -0.02 12.05
CA GLU A 28 -7.09 0.23 12.34
C GLU A 28 -7.62 1.39 11.50
N GLY A 29 -8.95 1.46 11.34
CA GLY A 29 -9.62 2.52 10.60
C GLY A 29 -10.63 1.98 9.58
N TYR A 30 -11.43 2.89 9.02
CA TYR A 30 -12.55 2.53 8.15
C TYR A 30 -12.15 1.66 6.94
N VAL A 31 -10.97 1.92 6.35
CA VAL A 31 -10.49 1.16 5.17
C VAL A 31 -10.09 -0.26 5.56
N VAL A 32 -9.58 -0.46 6.78
CA VAL A 32 -9.22 -1.78 7.30
C VAL A 32 -10.46 -2.66 7.42
N ASP A 33 -11.52 -2.12 8.03
CA ASP A 33 -12.78 -2.83 8.22
C ASP A 33 -13.43 -3.19 6.88
N LEU A 34 -13.43 -2.26 5.92
CA LEU A 34 -13.97 -2.50 4.58
C LEU A 34 -13.24 -3.62 3.86
N ILE A 35 -11.90 -3.60 3.85
CA ILE A 35 -11.09 -4.62 3.20
C ILE A 35 -11.28 -5.97 3.89
N GLN A 36 -11.36 -6.00 5.23
CA GLN A 36 -11.63 -7.22 5.99
C GLN A 36 -12.98 -7.85 5.59
N MET A 37 -14.03 -7.04 5.41
CA MET A 37 -15.35 -7.52 4.97
C MET A 37 -15.30 -8.09 3.55
N ILE A 38 -14.66 -7.39 2.62
CA ILE A 38 -14.51 -7.84 1.23
C ILE A 38 -13.67 -9.13 1.17
N ALA A 39 -12.58 -9.18 1.94
CA ALA A 39 -11.70 -10.33 2.01
C ALA A 39 -12.43 -11.57 2.54
N LYS A 40 -13.32 -11.38 3.53
CA LYS A 40 -14.17 -12.45 4.07
C LYS A 40 -15.20 -12.94 3.05
N GLU A 41 -15.80 -12.05 2.27
CA GLU A 41 -16.78 -12.39 1.24
C GLU A 41 -16.15 -13.19 0.08
N ILE A 42 -14.95 -12.78 -0.36
CA ILE A 42 -14.22 -13.39 -1.49
C ILE A 42 -13.29 -14.52 -1.02
N ASN A 43 -13.18 -14.73 0.31
CA ASN A 43 -12.32 -15.70 0.96
C ASN A 43 -10.83 -15.60 0.58
N ILE A 44 -10.34 -14.36 0.53
CA ILE A 44 -8.94 -14.03 0.23
C ILE A 44 -8.20 -13.57 1.48
N THR A 45 -6.89 -13.73 1.49
CA THR A 45 -6.01 -13.10 2.48
C THR A 45 -5.39 -11.85 1.88
N TYR A 46 -5.12 -10.85 2.71
CA TYR A 46 -4.49 -9.60 2.29
C TYR A 46 -3.39 -9.22 3.29
N GLU A 47 -2.46 -8.35 2.87
CA GLU A 47 -1.40 -7.82 3.73
C GLU A 47 -1.24 -6.31 3.48
N PHE A 48 -1.31 -5.50 4.52
CA PHE A 48 -1.01 -4.07 4.44
C PHE A 48 0.49 -3.82 4.40
N ARG A 49 0.98 -3.41 3.24
CA ARG A 49 2.37 -2.95 3.06
C ARG A 49 2.41 -1.43 3.08
N LEU A 50 2.79 -0.86 4.22
CA LEU A 50 3.02 0.57 4.35
C LEU A 50 4.37 0.90 3.70
N ARG A 51 4.36 1.52 2.52
CA ARG A 51 5.59 1.94 1.83
C ARG A 51 5.93 3.38 2.19
N SER A 52 7.21 3.63 2.46
CA SER A 52 7.79 4.95 2.77
C SER A 52 7.84 5.91 1.57
N ASP A 53 7.54 5.41 0.38
CA ASP A 53 7.84 6.10 -0.87
C ASP A 53 6.55 6.71 -1.40
N GLY A 54 6.53 8.04 -1.54
CA GLY A 54 5.34 8.77 -1.95
C GLY A 54 4.71 8.27 -3.27
N ASN A 55 3.42 8.60 -3.43
CA ASN A 55 2.47 8.10 -4.43
C ASN A 55 2.78 8.44 -5.90
N GLY A 56 3.93 8.05 -6.44
CA GLY A 56 4.20 8.16 -7.87
C GLY A 56 4.89 9.45 -8.30
N LYS A 57 6.10 9.71 -7.79
CA LYS A 57 6.98 10.70 -8.42
C LYS A 57 7.66 10.09 -9.64
N ARG A 58 7.55 10.76 -10.80
CA ARG A 58 8.33 10.43 -11.99
C ARG A 58 9.75 10.94 -11.82
N ASP A 59 10.72 10.04 -11.86
CA ASP A 59 12.12 10.41 -11.88
C ASP A 59 12.48 10.98 -13.26
N LYS A 60 12.89 12.25 -13.31
CA LYS A 60 13.21 12.95 -14.56
C LYS A 60 14.48 12.44 -15.24
N LYS A 61 15.38 11.74 -14.51
CA LYS A 61 16.62 11.20 -15.05
C LYS A 61 16.43 9.80 -15.63
N THR A 62 15.68 8.95 -14.91
CA THR A 62 15.47 7.55 -15.35
C THR A 62 14.21 7.38 -16.18
N ASN A 63 13.37 8.41 -16.26
CA ASN A 63 12.04 8.37 -16.88
C ASN A 63 11.10 7.31 -16.29
N LYS A 64 11.46 6.73 -15.14
CA LYS A 64 10.67 5.73 -14.43
C LYS A 64 9.74 6.39 -13.44
N TRP A 65 8.60 5.74 -13.22
CA TRP A 65 7.71 6.09 -12.12
C TRP A 65 8.13 5.34 -10.87
N ASN A 66 8.12 6.03 -9.73
CA ASN A 66 8.27 5.40 -8.41
C ASN A 66 6.86 5.04 -7.87
N GLY A 67 6.78 4.46 -6.67
CA GLY A 67 5.50 4.09 -6.06
C GLY A 67 4.76 2.98 -6.82
N ILE A 68 3.44 2.92 -6.64
CA ILE A 68 2.54 1.92 -7.24
C ILE A 68 2.60 1.94 -8.78
N ILE A 69 2.75 3.13 -9.38
CA ILE A 69 2.82 3.27 -10.85
C ILE A 69 4.08 2.55 -11.38
N GLY A 70 5.19 2.62 -10.65
CA GLY A 70 6.41 1.89 -11.01
C GLY A 70 6.24 0.38 -10.94
N GLU A 71 5.65 -0.12 -9.86
CA GLU A 71 5.42 -1.57 -9.67
C GLU A 71 4.49 -2.15 -10.75
N VAL A 72 3.40 -1.46 -11.08
CA VAL A 72 2.49 -1.88 -12.16
C VAL A 72 3.23 -1.91 -13.49
N GLN A 73 4.06 -0.90 -13.79
CA GLN A 73 4.86 -0.89 -15.03
C GLN A 73 5.87 -2.05 -15.08
N GLU A 74 6.47 -2.42 -13.95
CA GLU A 74 7.41 -3.53 -13.88
C GLU A 74 6.73 -4.89 -14.01
N MET A 75 5.61 -5.11 -13.32
CA MET A 75 4.80 -6.32 -13.44
C MET A 75 4.30 -6.54 -14.87
N VAL A 76 3.85 -5.47 -15.53
CA VAL A 76 3.44 -5.52 -16.94
C VAL A 76 4.60 -5.93 -17.82
N LYS A 77 5.80 -5.36 -17.63
CA LYS A 77 7.00 -5.76 -18.38
C LYS A 77 7.35 -7.23 -18.17
N HIS A 78 7.29 -7.72 -16.94
CA HIS A 78 7.53 -9.13 -16.63
C HIS A 78 6.53 -10.03 -17.37
N PHE A 79 5.24 -9.71 -17.31
CA PHE A 79 4.22 -10.51 -17.99
C PHE A 79 4.40 -10.55 -19.52
N PHE A 80 4.83 -9.44 -20.14
CA PHE A 80 5.06 -9.38 -21.59
C PHE A 80 6.36 -10.06 -22.04
N PHE A 81 7.43 -10.05 -21.23
CA PHE A 81 8.72 -10.66 -21.61
C PHE A 81 8.76 -12.18 -21.45
N TYR A 82 7.96 -12.76 -20.54
CA TYR A 82 7.93 -14.22 -20.30
C TYR A 82 6.89 -14.96 -21.17
N ARG A 83 6.28 -14.29 -22.16
CA ARG A 83 5.28 -14.86 -23.08
C ARG A 83 5.79 -15.07 -24.51
N ILE A 84 7.11 -15.09 -24.71
CA ILE A 84 7.77 -15.42 -25.98
C ILE A 84 8.79 -16.52 -25.75
#